data_AF-A0A4Q3FG98-F1
#
_entry.id   AF-A0A4Q3FG98-F1
#
_cell.length_a   1.000
_cell.length_b   1.000
_cell.length_c   1.000
_cell.angle_alpha   90.00
_cell.angle_beta   90.00
_cell.angle_gamma   90.00
#
_symmetry.space_group_name_H-M   'P 1'
#
loop_
_entity.id
_entity.type
_entity.pdbx_description
1 polymer ?
#
loop_
_entity_poly.entity_id
_entity_poly.type
_entity_poly.pdbx_seq_one_letter_code
_entity_poly.pdbx_strand_id
1 'polypeptide(L)'
;MLAAGLVLLSLSTTPIAQSIVRVVDSPPRFDIAASCRDVGKSGIDIGRPASACQGDEERARATLTTRWSQFQPGARTACVEGATYGGPPSYVEVLTCLEMKKP
;
A
#
# COMPACT_ATOMS: atom_id res chain seq x y z
N MET A 1 -8.53 -59.21 31.77
CA MET A 1 -7.79 -57.97 32.00
C MET A 1 -7.45 -57.40 30.63
N LEU A 2 -8.37 -56.69 29.97
CA LEU A 2 -8.57 -55.23 29.99
C LEU A 2 -7.30 -54.41 29.75
N ALA A 3 -7.18 -53.82 28.56
CA ALA A 3 -6.77 -52.42 28.38
C ALA A 3 -7.02 -51.99 26.92
N ALA A 4 -8.21 -51.45 26.66
CA ALA A 4 -8.48 -50.65 25.49
C ALA A 4 -7.72 -49.32 25.63
N GLY A 5 -6.74 -49.08 24.76
CA GLY A 5 -5.97 -47.83 24.75
C GLY A 5 -6.80 -46.69 24.15
N LEU A 6 -7.36 -45.84 25.00
CA LEU A 6 -8.04 -44.61 24.58
C LEU A 6 -6.97 -43.53 24.34
N VAL A 7 -6.69 -43.19 23.08
CA VAL A 7 -5.83 -42.06 22.73
C VAL A 7 -6.65 -40.78 22.89
N LEU A 8 -6.37 -40.03 23.96
CA LEU A 8 -6.96 -38.71 24.21
C LEU A 8 -6.34 -37.69 23.25
N LEU A 9 -7.07 -37.30 22.20
CA LEU A 9 -6.72 -36.16 21.34
C LEU A 9 -6.95 -34.87 22.12
N SER A 10 -5.90 -34.35 22.74
CA SER A 10 -5.88 -33.04 23.38
C SER A 10 -6.03 -31.94 22.32
N LEU A 11 -7.21 -31.32 22.21
CA LEU A 11 -7.41 -30.10 21.43
C LEU A 11 -6.66 -28.94 22.11
N SER A 12 -5.41 -28.71 21.72
CA SER A 12 -4.70 -27.49 22.07
C SER A 12 -5.35 -26.32 21.35
N THR A 13 -6.12 -25.51 22.08
CA THR A 13 -6.66 -24.23 21.61
C THR A 13 -5.51 -23.25 21.38
N THR A 14 -5.00 -23.19 20.17
CA THR A 14 -4.05 -22.13 19.76
C THR A 14 -4.79 -20.80 19.71
N PRO A 15 -4.37 -19.77 20.46
CA PRO A 15 -4.98 -18.45 20.37
C PRO A 15 -4.71 -17.89 18.97
N ILE A 16 -5.78 -17.55 18.26
CA ILE A 16 -5.71 -16.83 16.99
C ILE A 16 -5.11 -15.46 17.31
N ALA A 17 -3.85 -15.25 16.95
CA ALA A 17 -3.20 -13.96 17.07
C ALA A 17 -3.95 -12.95 16.18
N GLN A 18 -4.70 -12.04 16.82
CA GLN A 18 -5.44 -11.00 16.13
C GLN A 18 -4.44 -9.91 15.74
N SER A 19 -4.01 -9.90 14.48
CA SER A 19 -3.14 -8.85 13.95
C SER A 19 -3.90 -7.52 13.97
N ILE A 20 -3.48 -6.61 14.85
CA ILE A 20 -3.98 -5.24 14.88
C ILE A 20 -3.39 -4.52 13.66
N VAL A 21 -4.15 -4.43 12.57
CA VAL A 21 -3.72 -3.67 11.39
C VAL A 21 -3.74 -2.19 11.76
N ARG A 22 -2.56 -1.58 11.90
CA ARG A 22 -2.43 -0.13 12.04
C ARG A 22 -2.84 0.50 10.71
N VAL A 23 -4.06 1.01 10.65
CA VAL A 23 -4.53 1.81 9.52
C VAL A 23 -3.87 3.18 9.63
N VAL A 24 -3.22 3.64 8.57
CA VAL A 24 -2.80 5.04 8.50
C VAL A 24 -4.06 5.85 8.19
N ASP A 25 -4.49 6.72 9.10
CA ASP A 25 -5.71 7.53 8.94
C ASP A 25 -5.60 8.62 7.86
N SER A 26 -4.41 8.82 7.31
CA SER A 26 -4.13 9.75 6.21
C SER A 26 -3.19 9.12 5.19
N PRO A 27 -3.13 9.62 3.95
CA PRO A 27 -2.09 9.21 3.02
C PRO A 27 -0.70 9.50 3.62
N PRO A 28 0.30 8.64 3.40
CA PRO A 28 1.67 8.89 3.84
C PRO A 28 2.23 10.17 3.20
N ARG A 29 3.30 10.70 3.79
CA ARG A 29 4.03 11.86 3.25
C ARG A 29 5.22 11.38 2.42
N PHE A 30 5.07 11.38 1.10
CA PHE A 30 6.14 11.07 0.16
C PHE A 30 6.87 12.34 -0.27
N ASP A 31 8.15 12.20 -0.61
CA ASP A 31 8.97 13.26 -1.19
C ASP A 31 8.77 13.28 -2.72
N ILE A 32 7.91 14.17 -3.19
CA ILE A 32 7.59 14.35 -4.62
C ILE A 32 8.84 14.67 -5.45
N ALA A 33 9.80 15.43 -4.90
CA ALA A 33 11.01 15.76 -5.63
C ALA A 33 11.90 14.51 -5.82
N ALA A 34 11.92 13.62 -4.83
CA ALA A 34 12.59 12.33 -4.96
C ALA A 34 11.91 11.45 -6.01
N SER A 35 10.58 11.34 -6.01
CA SER A 35 9.80 10.54 -6.98
C SER A 35 9.97 11.00 -8.42
N CYS A 36 10.14 12.31 -8.64
CA CYS A 36 10.29 12.89 -9.98
C CYS A 36 11.76 13.11 -10.40
N ARG A 37 12.74 12.73 -9.59
CA ARG A 37 14.15 13.10 -9.78
C ARG A 37 14.69 12.70 -11.15
N ASP A 38 14.32 11.53 -11.64
CA ASP A 38 14.92 10.91 -12.84
C ASP A 38 14.01 10.94 -14.07
N VAL A 39 12.83 11.57 -13.97
CA VAL A 39 11.94 11.81 -15.09
C VAL A 39 12.64 12.63 -16.18
N GLY A 40 12.48 12.21 -17.43
CA GLY A 40 13.07 12.90 -18.58
C GLY A 40 14.53 12.56 -18.87
N LYS A 41 15.22 11.83 -17.98
CA LYS A 41 16.67 11.56 -18.14
C LYS A 41 16.96 10.33 -19.02
N SER A 42 16.10 9.32 -19.02
CA SER A 42 16.21 8.08 -19.83
C SER A 42 14.93 7.25 -19.71
N GLY A 43 14.60 6.42 -20.72
CA GLY A 43 13.48 5.47 -20.65
C GLY A 43 12.16 5.96 -21.25
N ILE A 44 11.03 5.64 -20.59
CA ILE A 44 9.66 5.84 -21.12
C ILE A 44 9.27 7.34 -21.16
N ASP A 45 9.82 8.16 -20.27
CA ASP A 45 9.46 9.57 -20.09
C ASP A 45 10.45 10.55 -20.74
N ILE A 46 11.20 10.15 -21.78
CA ILE A 46 12.19 11.05 -22.42
C ILE A 46 11.50 12.34 -22.93
N GLY A 47 12.05 13.48 -22.55
CA GLY A 47 11.52 14.80 -22.92
C GLY A 47 10.37 15.30 -22.03
N ARG A 48 9.84 14.48 -21.12
CA ARG A 48 8.88 14.95 -20.11
C ARG A 48 9.62 15.74 -19.01
N PRO A 49 9.22 16.98 -18.72
CA PRO A 49 9.87 17.77 -17.69
C PRO A 49 9.51 17.25 -16.30
N ALA A 50 10.45 17.33 -15.36
CA ALA A 50 10.22 16.96 -13.96
C ALA A 50 9.03 17.71 -13.32
N SER A 51 8.78 18.96 -13.73
CA SER A 51 7.64 19.74 -13.25
C SER A 51 6.27 19.15 -13.63
N ALA A 52 6.18 18.47 -14.78
CA ALA A 52 4.94 17.77 -15.15
C ALA A 52 4.69 16.59 -14.21
N CYS A 53 5.73 15.82 -13.90
CA CYS A 53 5.64 14.75 -12.88
C CYS A 53 5.22 15.31 -11.51
N GLN A 54 5.86 16.40 -11.06
CA GLN A 54 5.51 17.01 -9.77
C GLN A 54 4.03 17.40 -9.72
N GLY A 55 3.52 18.03 -10.78
CA GLY A 55 2.11 18.37 -10.87
C GLY A 55 1.17 17.15 -10.86
N ASP A 56 1.57 16.02 -11.45
CA ASP A 56 0.80 14.76 -11.37
C ASP A 56 0.79 14.20 -9.94
N GLU A 57 1.95 14.19 -9.27
CA GLU A 57 2.11 13.76 -7.88
C GLU A 57 1.30 14.63 -6.90
N GLU A 58 1.31 15.96 -7.06
CA GLU A 58 0.50 16.87 -6.26
C GLU A 58 -1.00 16.64 -6.44
N ARG A 59 -1.46 16.45 -7.69
CA ARG A 59 -2.86 16.14 -7.98
C ARG A 59 -3.29 14.79 -7.40
N ALA A 60 -2.42 13.78 -7.49
CA ALA A 60 -2.67 12.48 -6.90
C ALA A 60 -2.73 12.56 -5.37
N ARG A 61 -1.79 13.28 -4.73
CA ARG A 61 -1.79 13.54 -3.28
C ARG A 61 -3.06 14.25 -2.83
N ALA A 62 -3.52 15.27 -3.55
CA ALA A 62 -4.75 15.99 -3.23
C ALA A 62 -5.98 15.08 -3.33
N THR A 63 -6.04 14.23 -4.35
CA THR A 63 -7.10 13.24 -4.55
C THR A 63 -7.11 12.21 -3.42
N LEU A 64 -5.94 11.67 -3.08
CA LEU A 64 -5.77 10.75 -1.96
C LEU A 64 -6.18 11.41 -0.65
N THR A 65 -5.78 12.65 -0.39
CA THR A 65 -6.16 13.38 0.83
C THR A 65 -7.68 13.49 0.96
N THR A 66 -8.38 13.79 -0.13
CA THR A 66 -9.84 13.92 -0.16
C THR A 66 -10.57 12.58 -0.02
N ARG A 67 -10.07 11.53 -0.68
CA ARG A 67 -10.78 10.25 -0.85
C ARG A 67 -10.23 9.13 0.02
N TRP A 68 -9.19 9.37 0.82
CA TRP A 68 -8.48 8.34 1.58
C TRP A 68 -9.43 7.44 2.34
N SER A 69 -10.34 8.04 3.10
CA SER A 69 -11.32 7.34 3.94
C SER A 69 -12.32 6.46 3.16
N GLN A 70 -12.45 6.66 1.85
CA GLN A 70 -13.36 5.89 0.98
C GLN A 70 -12.75 4.57 0.50
N PHE A 71 -11.44 4.42 0.54
CA PHE A 71 -10.77 3.18 0.12
C PHE A 71 -10.75 2.15 1.26
N GLN A 72 -10.79 0.85 0.95
CA GLN A 72 -10.74 -0.17 2.01
C GLN A 72 -9.40 -0.12 2.77
N PRO A 73 -9.38 -0.23 4.11
CA PRO A 73 -8.14 -0.12 4.89
C PRO A 73 -7.04 -1.09 4.45
N GLY A 74 -7.40 -2.35 4.15
CA GLY A 74 -6.44 -3.34 3.63
C GLY A 74 -5.84 -2.95 2.28
N ALA A 75 -6.63 -2.31 1.40
CA ALA A 75 -6.13 -1.81 0.13
C ALA A 75 -5.18 -0.62 0.32
N ARG A 76 -5.47 0.28 1.27
CA ARG A 76 -4.59 1.40 1.64
C ARG A 76 -3.21 0.90 2.07
N THR A 77 -3.16 -0.06 2.99
CA THR A 77 -1.91 -0.66 3.45
C THR A 77 -1.16 -1.31 2.30
N ALA A 78 -1.83 -2.20 1.55
CA ALA A 78 -1.18 -2.95 0.47
C ALA A 78 -0.64 -2.05 -0.66
N CYS A 79 -1.38 -1.01 -1.06
CA CYS A 79 -0.94 -0.10 -2.12
C CYS A 79 0.20 0.82 -1.68
N VAL A 80 0.18 1.29 -0.42
CA VAL A 80 1.29 2.10 0.13
C VAL A 80 2.55 1.26 0.24
N GLU A 81 2.46 0.04 0.77
CA GLU A 81 3.59 -0.88 0.81
C GLU A 81 4.10 -1.18 -0.59
N GLY A 82 3.19 -1.47 -1.54
CA GLY A 82 3.48 -1.65 -2.96
C GLY A 82 4.37 -0.54 -3.53
N ALA A 83 3.95 0.71 -3.35
CA ALA A 83 4.66 1.88 -3.88
C ALA A 83 6.04 2.12 -3.23
N THR A 84 6.36 1.50 -2.10
CA THR A 84 7.70 1.60 -1.51
C THR A 84 8.71 0.63 -2.13
N TYR A 85 8.25 -0.32 -2.94
CA TYR A 85 9.13 -1.24 -3.65
C TYR A 85 9.54 -0.66 -5.01
N GLY A 86 10.84 -0.67 -5.31
CA GLY A 86 11.34 -0.32 -6.65
C GLY A 86 11.80 1.12 -6.86
N GLY A 87 11.76 1.97 -5.82
CA GLY A 87 12.27 3.33 -5.90
C GLY A 87 11.63 4.26 -4.85
N PRO A 88 11.80 5.59 -4.99
CA PRO A 88 11.05 6.54 -4.21
C PRO A 88 9.54 6.39 -4.50
N PRO A 89 8.69 6.36 -3.46
CA PRO A 89 7.27 6.08 -3.62
C PRO A 89 6.51 7.19 -4.36
N SER A 90 5.51 6.81 -5.16
CA SER A 90 4.67 7.72 -5.95
C SER A 90 3.23 7.77 -5.42
N TYR A 91 2.66 8.98 -5.31
CA TYR A 91 1.23 9.16 -5.05
C TYR A 91 0.38 8.73 -6.22
N VAL A 92 0.85 8.93 -7.46
CA VAL A 92 0.16 8.45 -8.66
C VAL A 92 0.02 6.94 -8.60
N GLU A 93 1.09 6.21 -8.28
CA GLU A 93 1.07 4.76 -8.16
C GLU A 93 0.09 4.29 -7.07
N VAL A 94 0.14 4.88 -5.88
CA VAL A 94 -0.78 4.54 -4.78
C VAL A 94 -2.24 4.79 -5.19
N LEU A 95 -2.53 5.94 -5.79
CA LEU A 95 -3.88 6.28 -6.24
C LEU A 95 -4.37 5.30 -7.29
N THR A 96 -3.56 5.01 -8.32
CA THR A 96 -3.90 4.05 -9.37
C THR A 96 -4.17 2.66 -8.78
N CYS A 97 -3.29 2.18 -7.89
CA CYS A 97 -3.48 0.89 -7.22
C CYS A 97 -4.81 0.83 -6.45
N LEU A 98 -5.16 1.89 -5.73
CA LEU A 98 -6.40 1.96 -4.96
C LEU A 98 -7.65 2.03 -5.83
N GLU A 99 -7.58 2.74 -6.95
CA GLU A 99 -8.68 2.83 -7.91
C GLU A 99 -8.93 1.50 -8.63
N MET A 100 -7.87 0.74 -8.92
CA MET A 100 -7.98 -0.62 -9.47
C MET A 100 -8.53 -1.64 -8.47
N LYS A 101 -8.34 -1.42 -7.17
CA LYS A 101 -8.82 -2.29 -6.09
C LYS A 101 -10.17 -1.86 -5.51
N LYS A 102 -10.75 -0.78 -6.02
CA LYS A 102 -12.08 -0.34 -5.60
C LYS A 102 -13.10 -1.38 -6.10
N PRO A 103 -13.98 -1.90 -5.23
CA PRO A 103 -15.03 -2.83 -5.66
C PRO A 103 -16.03 -2.17 -6.62
#